data_AF-A0A6P1TFS6-F1
#
_entry.id   AF-A0A6P1TFS6-F1
#
_cell.length_a   1.000
_cell.length_b   1.000
_cell.length_c   1.000
_cell.angle_alpha   90.00
_cell.angle_beta   90.00
_cell.angle_gamma   90.00
#
_symmetry.space_group_name_H-M   'P 1'
#
loop_
_entity.id
_entity.type
_entity.pdbx_description
1 polymer ?
#
loop_
_entity_poly.entity_id
_entity_poly.type
_entity_poly.pdbx_seq_one_letter_code
_entity_poly.pdbx_strand_id
1 'polypeptide(L)'
;MNHAVHLALPALVLLLAACKPVQFGGGTELPDGSVYNGEMEGGLFHGEGELIWPDGREYRGGFRKGMLGGQGKFTYADGCIYEGEFARGDFNGPGRYTCEDTIWAGNFQQGDLAEGTITWVGFGTYTGELQDFQPHGEGTLAFDEGTAIRARFESGQANGKGIREYTGADGTLHEEPGYFVNDQYYASKDAWQRGVTEAQSTLESRLYSEAERLQTALSNIAPQRPGVRDVYTLIVGGDGTQGVFEREVHWVADRLDTALDTQQRQIRLSNGSDALPLATRTSIRTSLQALDAVMNPEEDLLLVHLVSHGDANGSLYLDDSSMALNDLSVADGKQWLDALKAQHQWIVVSACYSGHWKDALATPSRVVFTSAASDRTSFGCSNDSERTWFSAALYGAALDDGVHDPADWFVAANQRVTEMEKEQGIDEESHSLPQHAIGREFSQWWHSPATARR
;
A
#
# COMPACT_ATOMS: atom_id res chain seq x y z
N MET A 1 8.20 5.32 8.73
CA MET A 1 8.52 6.59 8.03
C MET A 1 9.41 7.44 8.93
N ASN A 2 10.69 7.64 8.59
CA ASN A 2 11.57 8.61 9.26
C ASN A 2 11.70 9.85 8.36
N HIS A 3 10.63 10.63 8.24
CA HIS A 3 10.66 11.94 7.55
C HIS A 3 10.94 13.11 8.50
N ALA A 4 11.30 12.85 9.76
CA ALA A 4 11.93 13.83 10.64
C ALA A 4 13.37 14.13 10.18
N VAL A 5 13.52 14.56 8.94
CA VAL A 5 14.70 15.27 8.48
C VAL A 5 14.52 16.67 9.01
N HIS A 6 15.25 17.01 10.07
CA HIS A 6 15.48 18.41 10.45
C HIS A 6 15.66 19.23 9.17
N LEU A 7 14.77 20.21 8.94
CA LEU A 7 14.92 21.20 7.87
C LEU A 7 16.06 22.15 8.27
N ALA A 8 17.26 21.59 8.41
CA ALA A 8 18.49 22.34 8.60
C ALA A 8 18.86 22.96 7.26
N LEU A 9 18.24 24.11 6.96
CA LEU A 9 18.83 25.07 6.04
C LEU A 9 20.29 25.27 6.49
N PRO A 10 21.29 25.09 5.60
CA PRO A 10 22.66 25.41 5.96
C PRO A 10 22.66 26.86 6.44
N ALA A 11 23.09 27.08 7.68
CA ALA A 11 23.17 28.41 8.27
C ALA A 11 24.10 29.25 7.40
N LEU A 12 23.52 30.08 6.54
CA LEU A 12 24.27 30.97 5.67
C LEU A 12 24.78 32.12 6.53
N VAL A 13 25.95 31.94 7.14
CA VAL A 13 26.74 33.05 7.67
C VAL A 13 27.33 33.78 6.47
N LEU A 14 26.62 34.80 5.99
CA LEU A 14 27.19 35.75 5.04
C LEU A 14 28.31 36.51 5.74
N LEU A 15 29.56 36.10 5.51
CA LEU A 15 30.74 36.87 5.89
C LEU A 15 30.75 38.16 5.06
N LEU A 16 30.29 39.23 5.69
CA LEU A 16 30.29 40.59 5.15
C LEU A 16 31.72 41.06 4.87
N ALA A 17 32.15 40.96 3.62
CA ALA A 17 33.24 41.77 3.09
C ALA A 17 32.66 42.84 2.15
N ALA A 18 32.65 44.07 2.66
CA ALA A 18 32.62 45.35 1.94
C ALA A 18 31.32 45.80 1.24
N CYS A 19 30.69 46.81 1.88
CA CYS A 19 30.22 48.07 1.30
C CYS A 19 29.43 48.03 -0.04
N LYS A 20 28.15 47.66 0.05
CA LYS A 20 26.96 48.37 -0.52
C LYS A 20 25.72 47.51 -0.23
N PRO A 21 24.56 48.08 0.13
CA PRO A 21 23.33 47.30 0.24
C PRO A 21 22.92 46.89 -1.17
N VAL A 22 23.15 45.63 -1.52
CA VAL A 22 22.60 45.06 -2.76
C VAL A 22 21.12 44.82 -2.50
N GLN A 23 20.27 45.65 -3.11
CA GLN A 23 18.87 45.31 -3.30
C GLN A 23 18.82 44.17 -4.33
N PHE A 24 18.65 42.94 -3.85
CA PHE A 24 18.31 41.82 -4.70
C PHE A 24 16.80 41.92 -5.00
N GLY A 25 16.45 42.26 -6.23
CA GLY A 25 15.09 42.10 -6.75
C GLY A 25 14.78 40.61 -6.93
N GLY A 26 13.50 40.25 -6.95
CA GLY A 26 13.02 38.87 -7.05
C GLY A 26 13.78 38.03 -8.09
N GLY A 27 14.11 36.79 -7.71
CA GLY A 27 14.84 35.83 -8.52
C GLY A 27 16.26 35.57 -8.03
N THR A 28 16.49 35.55 -6.71
CA THR A 28 17.85 35.31 -6.18
C THR A 28 18.16 33.82 -6.27
N GLU A 29 19.04 33.46 -7.19
CA GLU A 29 19.64 32.12 -7.24
C GLU A 29 20.67 31.96 -6.12
N LEU A 30 20.50 30.92 -5.31
CA LEU A 30 21.37 30.56 -4.20
C LEU A 30 22.50 29.63 -4.65
N PRO A 31 23.60 29.50 -3.89
CA PRO A 31 24.72 28.63 -4.24
C PRO A 31 24.36 27.14 -4.39
N ASP A 32 23.26 26.69 -3.79
CA ASP A 32 22.73 25.33 -3.92
C ASP A 32 21.78 25.16 -5.13
N GLY A 33 21.62 26.20 -5.95
CA GLY A 33 20.74 26.22 -7.12
C GLY A 33 19.28 26.54 -6.81
N SER A 34 18.90 26.70 -5.53
CA SER A 34 17.54 27.11 -5.17
C SER A 34 17.29 28.57 -5.54
N VAL A 35 16.02 28.92 -5.80
CA VAL A 35 15.62 30.26 -6.20
C VAL A 35 14.69 30.83 -5.15
N TYR A 36 15.09 31.97 -4.56
CA TYR A 36 14.29 32.71 -3.60
C TYR A 36 13.65 33.96 -4.24
N ASN A 37 12.35 34.10 -4.01
CA ASN A 37 11.53 35.25 -4.40
C ASN A 37 10.78 35.77 -3.17
N GLY A 38 11.26 36.84 -2.54
CA GLY A 38 10.58 37.40 -1.38
C GLY A 38 11.32 38.57 -0.75
N GLU A 39 10.85 39.00 0.40
CA GLU A 39 11.46 40.10 1.14
C GLU A 39 12.78 39.67 1.80
N MET A 40 13.69 40.63 1.96
CA MET A 40 14.96 40.40 2.66
C MET A 40 15.19 41.51 3.68
N GLU A 41 15.60 41.12 4.88
CA GLU A 41 15.98 42.05 5.95
C GLU A 41 17.38 41.68 6.47
N GLY A 42 18.31 42.65 6.47
CA GLY A 42 19.66 42.42 6.97
C GLY A 42 20.47 41.35 6.21
N GLY A 43 20.13 41.09 4.95
CA GLY A 43 20.75 40.04 4.13
C GLY A 43 20.22 38.61 4.37
N LEU A 44 19.12 38.48 5.11
CA LEU A 44 18.43 37.22 5.37
C LEU A 44 17.01 37.26 4.79
N PHE A 45 16.44 36.09 4.46
CA PHE A 45 15.03 35.98 4.08
C PHE A 45 14.13 36.44 5.23
N HIS A 46 13.14 37.25 4.89
CA HIS A 46 12.21 37.84 5.84
C HIS A 46 10.84 38.02 5.17
N GLY A 47 9.76 38.16 5.94
CA GLY A 47 8.45 38.49 5.41
C GLY A 47 7.87 37.36 4.55
N GLU A 48 6.97 37.68 3.63
CA GLU A 48 6.44 36.68 2.70
C GLU A 48 7.43 36.39 1.58
N GLY A 49 7.51 35.13 1.18
CA GLY A 49 8.33 34.71 0.05
C GLY A 49 8.03 33.32 -0.46
N GLU A 50 8.78 32.97 -1.48
CA GLU A 50 8.75 31.68 -2.16
C GLU A 50 10.19 31.17 -2.32
N LEU A 51 10.42 29.90 -2.00
CA LEU A 51 11.68 29.22 -2.17
C LEU A 51 11.46 27.93 -2.97
N ILE A 52 12.11 27.82 -4.12
CA ILE A 52 12.03 26.65 -5.01
C ILE A 52 13.39 25.97 -5.02
N TRP A 53 13.43 24.67 -4.73
CA TRP A 53 14.66 23.88 -4.77
C TRP A 53 14.81 23.14 -6.11
N PRO A 54 16.06 22.86 -6.57
CA PRO A 54 16.29 22.11 -7.80
C PRO A 54 15.72 20.70 -7.80
N ASP A 55 15.50 20.13 -6.61
CA ASP A 55 14.93 18.79 -6.42
C ASP A 55 13.39 18.77 -6.53
N GLY A 56 12.75 19.91 -6.82
CA GLY A 56 11.31 20.02 -7.02
C GLY A 56 10.53 20.38 -5.75
N ARG A 57 11.19 20.48 -4.58
CA ARG A 57 10.54 21.03 -3.39
C ARG A 57 10.20 22.50 -3.58
N GLU A 58 9.15 22.94 -2.91
CA GLU A 58 8.68 24.32 -2.95
C GLU A 58 8.16 24.75 -1.58
N TYR A 59 8.45 25.98 -1.18
CA TYR A 59 7.83 26.61 -0.02
C TYR A 59 7.27 27.97 -0.41
N ARG A 60 6.04 28.26 0.01
CA ARG A 60 5.42 29.58 -0.05
C ARG A 60 4.92 29.98 1.33
N GLY A 61 5.36 31.12 1.85
CA GLY A 61 4.87 31.64 3.12
C GLY A 61 5.88 32.54 3.82
N GLY A 62 5.75 32.62 5.14
CA GLY A 62 6.55 33.50 5.97
C GLY A 62 8.00 33.03 6.17
N PHE A 63 8.90 34.01 6.23
CA PHE A 63 10.31 33.84 6.58
C PHE A 63 10.66 34.72 7.76
N ARG A 64 11.47 34.20 8.67
CA ARG A 64 12.00 34.95 9.82
C ARG A 64 13.44 34.59 10.07
N LYS A 65 14.33 35.58 9.96
CA LYS A 65 15.78 35.43 10.16
C LYS A 65 16.39 34.33 9.27
N GLY A 66 15.95 34.25 8.01
CA GLY A 66 16.47 33.29 7.04
C GLY A 66 15.88 31.87 7.15
N MET A 67 14.92 31.63 8.04
CA MET A 67 14.25 30.34 8.22
C MET A 67 12.77 30.44 7.87
N LEU A 68 12.17 29.30 7.48
CA LEU A 68 10.72 29.18 7.35
C LEU A 68 10.06 29.52 8.69
N GLY A 69 9.02 30.36 8.68
CA GLY A 69 8.38 30.81 9.91
C GLY A 69 7.03 31.48 9.70
N GLY A 70 6.09 31.26 10.62
CA GLY A 70 4.71 31.72 10.46
C GLY A 70 3.92 30.78 9.54
N GLN A 71 2.87 31.27 8.90
CA GLN A 71 2.03 30.44 8.04
C GLN A 71 2.74 30.17 6.70
N GLY A 72 2.58 28.95 6.18
CA GLY A 72 3.11 28.60 4.87
C GLY A 72 2.58 27.28 4.34
N LYS A 73 2.95 27.03 3.09
CA LYS A 73 2.73 25.79 2.37
C LYS A 73 4.08 25.25 1.92
N PHE A 74 4.41 24.04 2.33
CA PHE A 74 5.56 23.30 1.86
C PHE A 74 5.08 22.14 0.99
N THR A 75 5.56 22.07 -0.24
CA THR A 75 5.33 20.97 -1.17
C THR A 75 6.63 20.20 -1.32
N TYR A 76 6.61 18.93 -0.98
CA TYR A 76 7.71 18.00 -1.14
C TYR A 76 7.84 17.57 -2.61
N ALA A 77 9.01 17.04 -2.98
CA ALA A 77 9.28 16.59 -4.35
C ALA A 77 8.41 15.40 -4.78
N ASP A 78 7.95 14.60 -3.82
CA ASP A 78 7.01 13.49 -3.99
C ASP A 78 5.54 13.95 -4.08
N GLY A 79 5.28 15.25 -3.98
CA GLY A 79 3.94 15.82 -4.04
C GLY A 79 3.22 15.89 -2.71
N CYS A 80 3.80 15.40 -1.61
CA CYS A 80 3.21 15.56 -0.29
C CYS A 80 3.26 17.03 0.13
N ILE A 81 2.23 17.48 0.87
CA ILE A 81 1.99 18.89 1.16
C ILE A 81 1.81 19.06 2.66
N TYR A 82 2.55 19.99 3.24
CA TYR A 82 2.22 20.55 4.54
C TYR A 82 1.68 21.98 4.38
N GLU A 83 0.52 22.26 4.96
CA GLU A 83 -0.05 23.60 5.07
C GLU A 83 -0.28 23.91 6.55
N GLY A 84 0.40 24.94 7.07
CA GLY A 84 0.30 25.26 8.49
C GLY A 84 1.37 26.21 8.98
N GLU A 85 1.57 26.21 10.29
CA GLU A 85 2.54 27.06 10.97
C GLU A 85 3.95 26.44 10.99
N PHE A 86 4.94 27.29 10.78
CA PHE A 86 6.37 26.96 10.80
C PHE A 86 7.06 27.75 11.91
N ALA A 87 8.04 27.12 12.57
CA ALA A 87 8.95 27.83 13.47
C ALA A 87 10.35 27.23 13.41
N ARG A 88 11.34 28.09 13.10
CA ARG A 88 12.75 27.71 12.96
C ARG A 88 12.99 26.63 11.89
N GLY A 89 12.20 26.67 10.81
CA GLY A 89 12.31 25.71 9.70
C GLY A 89 11.41 24.49 9.83
N ASP A 90 10.94 24.12 11.02
CA ASP A 90 10.12 22.92 11.22
C ASP A 90 8.62 23.24 11.28
N PHE A 91 7.79 22.22 11.02
CA PHE A 91 6.34 22.27 11.28
C PHE A 91 6.11 22.50 12.78
N ASN A 92 5.40 23.57 13.13
CA ASN A 92 5.25 23.98 14.51
C ASN A 92 3.98 24.83 14.68
N GLY A 93 2.97 24.27 15.33
CA GLY A 93 1.64 24.87 15.44
C GLY A 93 0.59 24.08 14.66
N PRO A 94 -0.63 24.63 14.52
CA PRO A 94 -1.69 24.00 13.76
C PRO A 94 -1.29 23.83 12.29
N GLY A 95 -1.52 22.64 11.76
CA GLY A 95 -1.25 22.34 10.36
C GLY A 95 -1.97 21.10 9.86
N ARG A 96 -1.87 20.91 8.57
CA ARG A 96 -2.39 19.77 7.83
C ARG A 96 -1.29 19.25 6.91
N TYR A 97 -0.88 18.02 7.14
CA TYR A 97 -0.01 17.27 6.25
C TYR A 97 -0.88 16.33 5.40
N THR A 98 -0.78 16.44 4.10
CA THR A 98 -1.49 15.59 3.13
C THR A 98 -0.45 14.91 2.29
N CYS A 99 -0.41 13.59 2.36
CA CYS A 99 0.47 12.77 1.57
C CYS A 99 -0.40 11.66 1.03
N GLU A 100 -0.53 11.61 -0.29
CA GLU A 100 -1.42 10.65 -0.94
C GLU A 100 -2.88 10.83 -0.44
N ASP A 101 -3.61 9.74 -0.23
CA ASP A 101 -4.97 9.71 0.33
C ASP A 101 -5.01 9.72 1.87
N THR A 102 -3.89 10.05 2.53
CA THR A 102 -3.83 10.19 3.99
C THR A 102 -3.62 11.65 4.39
N ILE A 103 -4.46 12.09 5.32
CA ILE A 103 -4.41 13.45 5.86
C ILE A 103 -4.14 13.38 7.36
N TRP A 104 -3.03 13.98 7.79
CA TRP A 104 -2.73 14.22 9.20
C TRP A 104 -3.02 15.67 9.53
N ALA A 105 -3.86 15.91 10.53
CA ALA A 105 -4.19 17.25 10.97
C ALA A 105 -4.06 17.37 12.48
N GLY A 106 -3.50 18.48 12.95
CA GLY A 106 -3.40 18.76 14.38
C GLY A 106 -2.32 19.78 14.68
N ASN A 107 -1.80 19.74 15.90
CA ASN A 107 -0.81 20.70 16.37
C ASN A 107 0.60 20.08 16.36
N PHE A 108 1.39 20.46 15.37
CA PHE A 108 2.74 19.95 15.16
C PHE A 108 3.74 20.59 16.12
N GLN A 109 4.75 19.84 16.55
CA GLN A 109 5.84 20.33 17.38
C GLN A 109 7.17 19.78 16.86
N GLN A 110 7.96 20.65 16.23
CA GLN A 110 9.27 20.29 15.67
C GLN A 110 9.18 19.17 14.63
N GLY A 111 8.15 19.22 13.78
CA GLY A 111 7.89 18.20 12.76
C GLY A 111 6.99 17.06 13.21
N ASP A 112 6.90 16.79 14.52
CA ASP A 112 6.12 15.66 15.04
C ASP A 112 4.67 16.04 15.31
N LEU A 113 3.77 15.07 15.12
CA LEU A 113 2.36 15.16 15.50
C LEU A 113 2.07 14.08 16.55
N ALA A 114 2.03 14.47 17.83
CA ALA A 114 1.81 13.54 18.95
C ALA A 114 0.33 13.29 19.27
N GLU A 115 -0.55 14.18 18.83
CA GLU A 115 -2.00 14.04 18.94
C GLU A 115 -2.64 14.75 17.74
N GLY A 116 -3.62 14.11 17.11
CA GLY A 116 -4.28 14.66 15.94
C GLY A 116 -5.29 13.72 15.32
N THR A 117 -5.64 14.06 14.09
CA THR A 117 -6.56 13.30 13.27
C THR A 117 -5.80 12.70 12.09
N ILE A 118 -6.01 11.42 11.81
CA ILE A 118 -5.64 10.77 10.56
C ILE A 118 -6.92 10.48 9.80
N THR A 119 -7.04 10.95 8.57
CA THR A 119 -8.12 10.56 7.66
C THR A 119 -7.51 9.74 6.54
N TRP A 120 -7.99 8.51 6.40
CA TRP A 120 -7.74 7.64 5.24
C TRP A 120 -8.97 7.72 4.35
N VAL A 121 -8.85 8.35 3.18
CA VAL A 121 -9.98 8.56 2.26
C VAL A 121 -10.59 7.21 1.88
N GLY A 122 -11.90 7.03 2.10
CA GLY A 122 -12.63 5.81 1.77
C GLY A 122 -12.48 4.65 2.76
N PHE A 123 -11.83 4.88 3.91
CA PHE A 123 -11.70 3.88 4.97
C PHE A 123 -12.25 4.40 6.30
N GLY A 124 -11.80 5.57 6.73
CA GLY A 124 -12.20 6.10 8.03
C GLY A 124 -11.29 7.20 8.56
N THR A 125 -11.57 7.60 9.79
CA THR A 125 -10.85 8.65 10.49
C THR A 125 -10.47 8.20 11.89
N TYR A 126 -9.18 8.30 12.21
CA TYR A 126 -8.66 8.16 13.56
C TYR A 126 -8.51 9.54 14.21
N THR A 127 -8.85 9.67 15.49
CA THR A 127 -8.53 10.86 16.31
C THR A 127 -8.00 10.42 17.66
N GLY A 128 -6.81 10.88 18.04
CA GLY A 128 -6.19 10.52 19.29
C GLY A 128 -4.68 10.77 19.30
N GLU A 129 -4.01 10.08 20.22
CA GLU A 129 -2.56 10.06 20.34
C GLU A 129 -1.91 9.41 19.10
N LEU A 130 -0.72 9.87 18.74
CA LEU A 130 0.02 9.42 17.56
C LEU A 130 1.47 9.18 17.91
N GLN A 131 2.05 8.13 17.34
CA GLN A 131 3.48 7.84 17.39
C GLN A 131 3.94 7.50 15.98
N ASP A 132 5.00 8.15 15.51
CA ASP A 132 5.54 7.94 14.16
C ASP A 132 4.47 8.03 13.06
N PHE A 133 3.53 8.98 13.22
CA PHE A 133 2.40 9.22 12.31
C PHE A 133 1.37 8.07 12.22
N GLN A 134 1.40 7.12 13.15
CA GLN A 134 0.43 6.03 13.29
C GLN A 134 -0.41 6.17 14.56
N PRO A 135 -1.64 5.61 14.60
CA PRO A 135 -2.45 5.52 15.81
C PRO A 135 -1.66 4.89 16.98
N HIS A 136 -1.62 5.59 18.11
CA HIS A 136 -0.96 5.12 19.33
C HIS A 136 -1.72 5.64 20.54
N GLY A 137 -1.54 5.06 21.73
CA GLY A 137 -2.13 5.62 22.95
C GLY A 137 -3.67 5.64 22.88
N GLU A 138 -4.33 6.53 23.61
CA GLU A 138 -5.79 6.58 23.58
C GLU A 138 -6.30 7.27 22.31
N GLY A 139 -7.32 6.70 21.66
CA GLY A 139 -7.93 7.30 20.50
C GLY A 139 -9.24 6.66 20.08
N THR A 140 -9.78 7.16 18.98
CA THR A 140 -11.01 6.66 18.36
C THR A 140 -10.82 6.51 16.87
N LEU A 141 -11.02 5.30 16.36
CA LEU A 141 -11.05 4.97 14.94
C LEU A 141 -12.52 4.84 14.51
N ALA A 142 -13.01 5.75 13.68
CA ALA A 142 -14.33 5.68 13.07
C ALA A 142 -14.19 5.23 11.61
N PHE A 143 -14.83 4.12 11.24
CA PHE A 143 -14.86 3.61 9.88
C PHE A 143 -15.98 4.29 9.08
N ASP A 144 -15.78 4.50 7.78
CA ASP A 144 -16.79 5.09 6.90
C ASP A 144 -18.06 4.23 6.80
N GLU A 145 -17.93 2.92 7.03
CA GLU A 145 -19.03 1.94 7.07
C GLU A 145 -19.87 2.01 8.38
N GLY A 146 -19.55 2.93 9.30
CA GLY A 146 -20.42 3.31 10.43
C GLY A 146 -20.16 2.63 11.77
N THR A 147 -19.09 1.83 11.88
CA THR A 147 -18.56 1.33 13.15
C THR A 147 -17.47 2.26 13.67
N ALA A 148 -17.28 2.36 14.99
CA ALA A 148 -16.13 3.01 15.59
C ALA A 148 -15.54 2.20 16.74
N ILE A 149 -14.25 2.37 16.98
CA ILE A 149 -13.49 1.74 18.07
C ILE A 149 -12.85 2.84 18.89
N ARG A 150 -13.19 2.91 20.18
CA ARG A 150 -12.54 3.79 21.14
C ARG A 150 -11.76 2.96 22.15
N ALA A 151 -10.44 3.01 22.05
CA ALA A 151 -9.53 2.14 22.80
C ALA A 151 -8.13 2.75 22.89
N ARG A 152 -7.23 2.01 23.54
CA ARG A 152 -5.79 2.22 23.39
C ARG A 152 -5.31 1.57 22.10
N PHE A 153 -4.46 2.25 21.35
CA PHE A 153 -3.85 1.79 20.11
C PHE A 153 -2.37 1.50 20.33
N GLU A 154 -1.89 0.42 19.74
CA GLU A 154 -0.49 0.01 19.71
C GLU A 154 -0.18 -0.50 18.30
N SER A 155 0.89 0.01 17.69
CA SER A 155 1.24 -0.26 16.29
C SER A 155 0.09 -0.06 15.31
N GLY A 156 -0.71 1.01 15.50
CA GLY A 156 -1.84 1.33 14.64
C GLY A 156 -3.16 0.62 14.98
N GLN A 157 -3.18 -0.37 15.87
CA GLN A 157 -4.35 -1.22 16.12
C GLN A 157 -4.86 -1.13 17.57
N ALA A 158 -6.18 -1.23 17.74
CA ALA A 158 -6.83 -1.21 19.04
C ALA A 158 -6.49 -2.45 19.88
N ASN A 159 -6.09 -2.20 21.13
CA ASN A 159 -5.61 -3.20 22.05
C ASN A 159 -6.07 -2.89 23.49
N GLY A 160 -6.37 -3.95 24.25
CA GLY A 160 -6.79 -3.82 25.65
C GLY A 160 -8.23 -3.35 25.80
N LYS A 161 -8.58 -2.68 26.90
CA LYS A 161 -9.97 -2.31 27.19
C LYS A 161 -10.43 -1.17 26.26
N GLY A 162 -11.65 -1.26 25.74
CA GLY A 162 -12.22 -0.21 24.90
C GLY A 162 -13.73 -0.32 24.76
N ILE A 163 -14.29 0.44 23.81
CA ILE A 163 -15.70 0.46 23.45
C ILE A 163 -15.81 0.33 21.93
N ARG A 164 -16.66 -0.60 21.48
CA ARG A 164 -17.10 -0.68 20.08
C ARG A 164 -18.41 0.07 19.94
N GLU A 165 -18.50 0.97 18.98
CA GLU A 165 -19.70 1.75 18.68
C GLU A 165 -20.20 1.37 17.29
N TYR A 166 -21.49 1.09 17.10
CA TYR A 166 -22.05 0.77 15.78
C TYR A 166 -23.54 1.12 15.73
N THR A 167 -24.07 1.31 14.52
CA THR A 167 -25.50 1.59 14.33
C THR A 167 -26.25 0.31 13.98
N GLY A 168 -27.26 -0.04 14.78
CA GLY A 168 -28.13 -1.19 14.55
C GLY A 168 -29.02 -1.02 13.33
N ALA A 169 -29.62 -2.11 12.85
CA ALA A 169 -30.53 -2.10 11.69
C ALA A 169 -31.78 -1.21 11.89
N ASP A 170 -32.09 -0.87 13.13
CA ASP A 170 -33.16 0.04 13.54
C ASP A 170 -32.71 1.53 13.59
N GLY A 171 -31.45 1.82 13.26
CA GLY A 171 -30.85 3.14 13.35
C GLY A 171 -30.38 3.52 14.76
N THR A 172 -30.44 2.60 15.73
CA THR A 172 -30.00 2.86 17.11
C THR A 172 -28.49 2.75 17.21
N LEU A 173 -27.83 3.75 17.81
CA LEU A 173 -26.41 3.67 18.16
C LEU A 173 -26.24 2.74 19.37
N HIS A 174 -25.39 1.73 19.23
CA HIS A 174 -25.00 0.80 20.28
C HIS A 174 -23.57 1.10 20.71
N GLU A 175 -23.34 1.22 22.01
CA GLU A 175 -21.99 1.23 22.61
C GLU A 175 -21.78 -0.06 23.39
N GLU A 176 -20.73 -0.80 23.04
CA GLU A 176 -20.40 -2.08 23.65
C GLU A 176 -19.02 -2.03 24.31
N PRO A 177 -18.95 -1.90 25.64
CA PRO A 177 -17.70 -1.99 26.37
C PRO A 177 -17.14 -3.41 26.33
N GLY A 178 -15.86 -3.53 26.00
CA GLY A 178 -15.17 -4.81 25.97
C GLY A 178 -13.66 -4.64 25.93
N TYR A 179 -13.01 -5.55 25.22
CA TYR A 179 -11.57 -5.63 25.09
C TYR A 179 -11.20 -5.88 23.63
N PHE A 180 -10.00 -5.52 23.24
CA PHE A 180 -9.49 -5.63 21.89
C PHE A 180 -8.13 -6.34 21.88
N VAL A 181 -7.90 -7.12 20.83
CA VAL A 181 -6.58 -7.62 20.43
C VAL A 181 -6.48 -7.36 18.93
N ASN A 182 -5.63 -6.44 18.51
CA ASN A 182 -5.44 -6.07 17.11
C ASN A 182 -6.78 -5.82 16.38
N ASP A 183 -7.55 -4.87 16.91
CA ASP A 183 -8.90 -4.48 16.44
C ASP A 183 -10.02 -5.52 16.67
N GLN A 184 -9.71 -6.76 17.02
CA GLN A 184 -10.70 -7.80 17.30
C GLN A 184 -11.38 -7.59 18.66
N TYR A 185 -12.70 -7.44 18.67
CA TYR A 185 -13.50 -7.22 19.87
C TYR A 185 -13.80 -8.51 20.68
N TYR A 186 -13.66 -8.42 22.01
CA TYR A 186 -13.99 -9.44 22.99
C TYR A 186 -14.90 -8.86 24.09
N ALA A 187 -16.08 -9.45 24.26
CA ALA A 187 -17.10 -8.96 25.20
C ALA A 187 -16.77 -9.16 26.69
N SER A 188 -15.71 -9.91 27.05
CA SER A 188 -15.34 -10.14 28.45
C SER A 188 -13.82 -10.25 28.65
N LYS A 189 -13.37 -9.94 29.87
CA LYS A 189 -11.96 -10.01 30.25
C LYS A 189 -11.39 -11.42 30.12
N ASP A 190 -12.17 -12.43 30.49
CA ASP A 190 -11.75 -13.83 30.40
C ASP A 190 -11.61 -14.28 28.94
N ALA A 191 -12.51 -13.81 28.05
CA ALA A 191 -12.38 -14.05 26.61
C ALA A 191 -11.14 -13.37 26.03
N TRP A 192 -10.87 -12.13 26.44
CA TRP A 192 -9.68 -11.40 26.05
C TRP A 192 -8.38 -12.05 26.52
N GLN A 193 -8.27 -12.45 27.79
CA GLN A 193 -7.06 -13.10 28.31
C GLN A 193 -6.77 -14.45 27.62
N ARG A 194 -7.83 -15.21 27.32
CA ARG A 194 -7.71 -16.41 26.49
C ARG A 194 -7.26 -16.04 25.08
N GLY A 195 -7.89 -15.04 24.44
CA GLY A 195 -7.52 -14.57 23.11
C GLY A 195 -6.06 -14.11 23.02
N VAL A 196 -5.55 -13.34 23.99
CA VAL A 196 -4.13 -12.93 24.04
C VAL A 196 -3.20 -14.14 24.18
N THR A 197 -3.48 -15.03 25.14
CA THR A 197 -2.63 -16.21 25.37
C THR A 197 -2.64 -17.15 24.17
N GLU A 198 -3.80 -17.32 23.54
CA GLU A 198 -4.00 -18.11 22.34
C GLU A 198 -3.25 -17.49 21.16
N ALA A 199 -3.41 -16.19 20.90
CA ALA A 199 -2.69 -15.48 19.83
C ALA A 199 -1.17 -15.60 19.99
N GLN A 200 -0.64 -15.42 21.21
CA GLN A 200 0.79 -15.58 21.49
C GLN A 200 1.27 -17.03 21.29
N SER A 201 0.54 -18.01 21.83
CA SER A 201 0.90 -19.43 21.70
C SER A 201 0.82 -19.91 20.24
N THR A 202 -0.15 -19.38 19.50
CA THR A 202 -0.34 -19.62 18.07
C THR A 202 0.82 -19.04 17.28
N LEU A 203 1.21 -17.78 17.52
CA LEU A 203 2.38 -17.16 16.89
C LEU A 203 3.66 -17.96 17.20
N GLU A 204 3.90 -18.33 18.45
CA GLU A 204 5.05 -19.18 18.82
C GLU A 204 5.05 -20.50 18.04
N SER A 205 3.92 -21.21 18.02
CA SER A 205 3.79 -22.48 17.29
C SER A 205 4.00 -22.31 15.78
N ARG A 206 3.49 -21.21 15.23
CA ARG A 206 3.63 -20.87 13.81
C ARG A 206 5.09 -20.62 13.43
N LEU A 207 5.83 -19.82 14.21
CA LEU A 207 7.23 -19.53 13.94
C LEU A 207 8.11 -20.79 13.85
N TYR A 208 7.84 -21.81 14.67
CA TYR A 208 8.57 -23.09 14.63
C TYR A 208 8.14 -24.01 13.48
N SER A 209 6.88 -23.92 13.03
CA SER A 209 6.35 -24.79 11.97
C SER A 209 6.46 -24.18 10.56
N GLU A 210 6.72 -22.87 10.45
CA GLU A 210 6.59 -22.14 9.19
C GLU A 210 7.48 -22.67 8.06
N ALA A 211 8.73 -23.01 8.37
CA ALA A 211 9.65 -23.58 7.38
C ALA A 211 9.12 -24.91 6.82
N GLU A 212 8.53 -25.76 7.66
CA GLU A 212 7.93 -27.03 7.25
C GLU A 212 6.63 -26.82 6.45
N ARG A 213 5.80 -25.86 6.84
CA ARG A 213 4.56 -25.49 6.13
C ARG A 213 4.88 -25.03 4.71
N LEU A 214 5.84 -24.12 4.55
CA LEU A 214 6.30 -23.69 3.24
C LEU A 214 6.87 -24.88 2.46
N GLN A 215 7.81 -25.64 3.04
CA GLN A 215 8.44 -26.76 2.35
C GLN A 215 7.42 -27.80 1.87
N THR A 216 6.38 -28.07 2.67
CA THR A 216 5.27 -28.97 2.31
C THR A 216 4.50 -28.43 1.11
N ALA A 217 4.17 -27.14 1.09
CA ALA A 217 3.52 -26.50 -0.05
C ALA A 217 4.39 -26.61 -1.31
N LEU A 218 5.69 -26.37 -1.20
CA LEU A 218 6.63 -26.44 -2.33
C LEU A 218 6.82 -27.86 -2.87
N SER A 219 6.88 -28.88 -1.99
CA SER A 219 7.10 -30.26 -2.41
C SER A 219 5.91 -30.92 -3.12
N ASN A 220 4.71 -30.33 -2.98
CA ASN A 220 3.49 -30.87 -3.57
C ASN A 220 3.24 -30.38 -5.01
N ILE A 221 4.11 -29.52 -5.53
CA ILE A 221 3.98 -28.97 -6.88
C ILE A 221 4.37 -30.04 -7.89
N ALA A 222 3.44 -30.38 -8.79
CA ALA A 222 3.70 -31.33 -9.85
C ALA A 222 4.69 -30.75 -10.88
N PRO A 223 5.53 -31.59 -11.52
CA PRO A 223 6.41 -31.16 -12.61
C PRO A 223 5.62 -30.89 -13.89
N GLN A 224 6.20 -30.14 -14.82
CA GLN A 224 5.58 -29.83 -16.11
C GLN A 224 5.19 -31.08 -16.90
N ARG A 225 4.16 -30.97 -17.74
CA ARG A 225 3.68 -31.99 -18.67
C ARG A 225 4.23 -31.68 -20.06
N PRO A 226 5.21 -32.45 -20.59
CA PRO A 226 5.83 -32.13 -21.87
C PRO A 226 4.79 -32.04 -23.01
N GLY A 227 4.82 -30.95 -23.76
CA GLY A 227 3.89 -30.75 -24.87
C GLY A 227 2.51 -30.25 -24.43
N VAL A 228 2.32 -29.92 -23.15
CA VAL A 228 1.11 -29.28 -22.61
C VAL A 228 1.54 -27.95 -22.00
N ARG A 229 0.85 -26.86 -22.35
CA ARG A 229 1.07 -25.56 -21.72
C ARG A 229 0.47 -25.58 -20.31
N ASP A 230 1.31 -25.81 -19.30
CA ASP A 230 0.88 -25.76 -17.92
C ASP A 230 0.83 -24.31 -17.41
N VAL A 231 -0.09 -24.03 -16.48
CA VAL A 231 -0.13 -22.78 -15.74
C VAL A 231 0.29 -23.05 -14.30
N TYR A 232 1.32 -22.34 -13.86
CA TYR A 232 1.84 -22.36 -12.50
C TYR A 232 1.49 -21.06 -11.81
N THR A 233 0.87 -21.14 -10.63
CA THR A 233 0.35 -19.95 -9.95
C THR A 233 1.05 -19.71 -8.62
N LEU A 234 1.44 -18.46 -8.35
CA LEU A 234 1.74 -17.98 -7.01
C LEU A 234 0.69 -16.93 -6.61
N ILE A 235 -0.05 -17.20 -5.54
CA ILE A 235 -1.12 -16.32 -5.06
C ILE A 235 -0.75 -15.87 -3.64
N VAL A 236 -0.67 -14.57 -3.42
CA VAL A 236 -0.13 -13.98 -2.18
C VAL A 236 -1.12 -12.97 -1.62
N GLY A 237 -1.58 -13.20 -0.39
CA GLY A 237 -2.28 -12.21 0.43
C GLY A 237 -1.30 -11.58 1.40
N GLY A 238 -0.97 -10.31 1.19
CA GLY A 238 0.12 -9.63 1.88
C GLY A 238 -0.23 -9.18 3.30
N ASP A 239 -1.09 -8.19 3.43
CA ASP A 239 -1.44 -7.62 4.74
C ASP A 239 -2.38 -8.55 5.51
N GLY A 240 -1.98 -8.96 6.70
CA GLY A 240 -2.73 -9.82 7.60
C GLY A 240 -3.61 -9.06 8.59
N THR A 241 -3.53 -7.73 8.64
CA THR A 241 -4.34 -6.90 9.53
C THR A 241 -5.79 -6.78 9.06
N GLN A 242 -6.08 -7.16 7.80
CA GLN A 242 -7.43 -7.33 7.27
C GLN A 242 -7.66 -8.74 6.71
N GLY A 243 -8.82 -9.32 7.00
CA GLY A 243 -9.17 -10.67 6.58
C GLY A 243 -9.54 -10.81 5.09
N VAL A 244 -9.74 -9.70 4.37
CA VAL A 244 -10.18 -9.72 2.96
C VAL A 244 -9.15 -10.36 2.04
N PHE A 245 -7.86 -10.13 2.29
CA PHE A 245 -6.79 -10.59 1.43
C PHE A 245 -6.61 -12.11 1.50
N GLU A 246 -6.74 -12.71 2.68
CA GLU A 246 -6.76 -14.17 2.85
C GLU A 246 -7.95 -14.82 2.13
N ARG A 247 -9.16 -14.27 2.30
CA ARG A 247 -10.36 -14.75 1.59
C ARG A 247 -10.17 -14.70 0.08
N GLU A 248 -9.56 -13.63 -0.40
CA GLU A 248 -9.26 -13.46 -1.82
C GLU A 248 -8.28 -14.50 -2.34
N VAL A 249 -7.20 -14.82 -1.60
CA VAL A 249 -6.24 -15.87 -2.00
C VAL A 249 -6.93 -17.19 -2.27
N HIS A 250 -7.85 -17.61 -1.38
CA HIS A 250 -8.61 -18.84 -1.55
C HIS A 250 -9.53 -18.79 -2.76
N TRP A 251 -10.28 -17.70 -2.94
CA TRP A 251 -11.21 -17.59 -4.05
C TRP A 251 -10.53 -17.48 -5.42
N VAL A 252 -9.45 -16.71 -5.54
CA VAL A 252 -8.67 -16.58 -6.78
C VAL A 252 -8.07 -17.93 -7.16
N ALA A 253 -7.57 -18.70 -6.19
CA ALA A 253 -7.07 -20.04 -6.40
C ALA A 253 -8.12 -20.96 -7.03
N ASP A 254 -9.33 -20.98 -6.49
CA ASP A 254 -10.43 -21.83 -7.00
C ASP A 254 -10.89 -21.38 -8.40
N ARG A 255 -10.90 -20.08 -8.68
CA ARG A 255 -11.25 -19.52 -9.98
C ARG A 255 -10.24 -19.84 -11.06
N LEU A 256 -8.95 -19.63 -10.77
CA LEU A 256 -7.86 -19.99 -11.67
C LEU A 256 -7.78 -21.50 -11.89
N ASP A 257 -8.11 -22.31 -10.89
CA ASP A 257 -8.17 -23.75 -11.07
C ASP A 257 -9.25 -24.16 -12.07
N THR A 258 -10.45 -23.63 -11.89
CA THR A 258 -11.58 -23.90 -12.77
C THR A 258 -11.29 -23.48 -14.22
N ALA A 259 -10.59 -22.36 -14.41
CA ALA A 259 -10.33 -21.79 -15.73
C ALA A 259 -9.07 -22.33 -16.43
N LEU A 260 -8.05 -22.78 -15.67
CA LEU A 260 -6.70 -23.05 -16.19
C LEU A 260 -6.06 -24.36 -15.70
N ASP A 261 -6.80 -25.26 -15.04
CA ASP A 261 -6.32 -26.58 -14.57
C ASP A 261 -5.05 -26.47 -13.70
N THR A 262 -5.15 -25.70 -12.61
CA THR A 262 -3.97 -25.31 -11.81
C THR A 262 -3.79 -26.09 -10.51
N GLN A 263 -4.71 -26.96 -10.06
CA GLN A 263 -4.71 -27.61 -8.72
C GLN A 263 -3.34 -28.07 -8.20
N GLN A 264 -2.58 -28.82 -8.99
CA GLN A 264 -1.30 -29.39 -8.57
C GLN A 264 -0.10 -28.47 -8.85
N ARG A 265 -0.36 -27.21 -9.22
CA ARG A 265 0.60 -26.22 -9.71
C ARG A 265 0.42 -24.85 -9.06
N GLN A 266 -0.27 -24.80 -7.92
CA GLN A 266 -0.46 -23.58 -7.16
C GLN A 266 0.40 -23.56 -5.89
N ILE A 267 0.99 -22.41 -5.61
CA ILE A 267 1.44 -22.04 -4.27
C ILE A 267 0.55 -20.88 -3.80
N ARG A 268 0.07 -20.99 -2.56
CA ARG A 268 -0.70 -19.95 -1.89
C ARG A 268 0.02 -19.54 -0.61
N LEU A 269 0.19 -18.24 -0.42
CA LEU A 269 0.78 -17.63 0.77
C LEU A 269 -0.20 -16.59 1.32
N SER A 270 -0.36 -16.51 2.63
CA SER A 270 -1.14 -15.43 3.24
C SER A 270 -0.66 -15.09 4.64
N ASN A 271 -0.91 -13.84 5.03
CA ASN A 271 -0.85 -13.40 6.42
C ASN A 271 -2.26 -13.19 6.98
N GLY A 272 -2.38 -13.06 8.32
CA GLY A 272 -3.65 -12.82 9.00
C GLY A 272 -4.40 -14.08 9.43
N SER A 273 -4.02 -15.26 8.91
CA SER A 273 -4.55 -16.56 9.35
C SER A 273 -3.48 -17.65 9.34
N ASP A 274 -3.73 -18.76 10.05
CA ASP A 274 -2.85 -19.94 10.08
C ASP A 274 -3.19 -20.99 9.00
N ALA A 275 -4.03 -20.66 8.04
CA ALA A 275 -4.44 -21.61 7.00
C ALA A 275 -3.31 -21.87 5.98
N LEU A 276 -2.51 -20.85 5.67
CA LEU A 276 -1.47 -20.90 4.63
C LEU A 276 -0.09 -20.50 5.17
N PRO A 277 1.01 -20.92 4.52
CA PRO A 277 2.33 -20.40 4.83
C PRO A 277 2.35 -18.86 4.76
N LEU A 278 3.09 -18.23 5.67
CA LEU A 278 3.24 -16.78 5.77
C LEU A 278 3.68 -16.19 4.43
N ALA A 279 3.06 -15.08 4.05
CA ALA A 279 3.48 -14.23 2.96
C ALA A 279 4.60 -13.30 3.44
N THR A 280 5.84 -13.78 3.37
CA THR A 280 7.04 -12.99 3.65
C THR A 280 7.82 -12.79 2.36
N ARG A 281 8.68 -11.77 2.30
CA ARG A 281 9.65 -11.62 1.21
C ARG A 281 10.43 -12.91 0.91
N THR A 282 10.81 -13.64 1.96
CA THR A 282 11.56 -14.89 1.86
C THR A 282 10.73 -16.00 1.25
N SER A 283 9.50 -16.22 1.72
CA SER A 283 8.62 -17.27 1.19
C SER A 283 8.20 -16.95 -0.24
N ILE A 284 7.82 -15.71 -0.55
CA ILE A 284 7.50 -15.27 -1.93
C ILE A 284 8.65 -15.58 -2.89
N ARG A 285 9.87 -15.14 -2.57
CA ARG A 285 11.05 -15.38 -3.42
C ARG A 285 11.34 -16.88 -3.56
N THR A 286 11.24 -17.64 -2.47
CA THR A 286 11.49 -19.09 -2.47
C THR A 286 10.45 -19.83 -3.31
N SER A 287 9.19 -19.42 -3.23
CA SER A 287 8.08 -19.96 -4.02
C SER A 287 8.26 -19.69 -5.51
N LEU A 288 8.66 -18.48 -5.91
CA LEU A 288 8.98 -18.16 -7.30
C LEU A 288 10.09 -19.07 -7.85
N GLN A 289 11.16 -19.28 -7.07
CA GLN A 289 12.27 -20.15 -7.46
C GLN A 289 11.86 -21.62 -7.57
N ALA A 290 10.98 -22.10 -6.69
CA ALA A 290 10.48 -23.46 -6.71
C ALA A 290 9.59 -23.73 -7.94
N LEU A 291 8.72 -22.79 -8.29
CA LEU A 291 7.90 -22.88 -9.51
C LEU A 291 8.79 -22.88 -10.76
N ASP A 292 9.72 -21.92 -10.88
CA ASP A 292 10.65 -21.84 -12.01
C ASP A 292 11.49 -23.12 -12.21
N ALA A 293 11.79 -23.83 -11.12
CA ALA A 293 12.57 -25.07 -11.17
C ALA A 293 11.81 -26.28 -11.76
N VAL A 294 10.48 -26.29 -11.71
CA VAL A 294 9.64 -27.42 -12.17
C VAL A 294 8.94 -27.17 -13.50
N MET A 295 8.96 -25.91 -13.96
CA MET A 295 8.41 -25.45 -15.23
C MET A 295 9.31 -25.77 -16.43
N ASN A 296 8.69 -25.83 -17.62
CA ASN A 296 9.36 -25.66 -18.89
C ASN A 296 9.37 -24.16 -19.28
N PRO A 297 10.53 -23.48 -19.31
CA PRO A 297 10.60 -22.03 -19.49
C PRO A 297 10.01 -21.47 -20.79
N GLU A 298 9.98 -22.26 -21.86
CA GLU A 298 9.50 -21.85 -23.19
C GLU A 298 8.03 -22.23 -23.44
N GLU A 299 7.49 -23.14 -22.63
CA GLU A 299 6.18 -23.76 -22.87
C GLU A 299 5.13 -23.34 -21.85
N ASP A 300 5.52 -23.12 -20.59
CA ASP A 300 4.61 -22.93 -19.46
C ASP A 300 4.41 -21.45 -19.08
N LEU A 301 3.28 -21.18 -18.43
CA LEU A 301 2.94 -19.87 -17.87
C LEU A 301 3.27 -19.81 -16.37
N LEU A 302 3.98 -18.77 -15.94
CA LEU A 302 3.96 -18.34 -14.53
C LEU A 302 2.93 -17.24 -14.34
N LEU A 303 1.89 -17.47 -13.54
CA LEU A 303 0.91 -16.46 -13.14
C LEU A 303 1.12 -16.09 -11.67
N VAL A 304 1.34 -14.82 -11.38
CA VAL A 304 1.52 -14.32 -10.01
C VAL A 304 0.39 -13.36 -9.69
N HIS A 305 -0.37 -13.62 -8.63
CA HIS A 305 -1.37 -12.71 -8.07
C HIS A 305 -0.90 -12.22 -6.70
N LEU A 306 -0.67 -10.92 -6.58
CA LEU A 306 -0.34 -10.25 -5.32
C LEU A 306 -1.54 -9.39 -4.93
N VAL A 307 -2.11 -9.61 -3.75
CA VAL A 307 -3.15 -8.74 -3.18
C VAL A 307 -2.74 -8.28 -1.80
N SER A 308 -2.78 -6.96 -1.57
CA SER A 308 -2.47 -6.35 -0.28
C SER A 308 -2.90 -4.89 -0.26
N HIS A 309 -2.68 -4.21 0.87
CA HIS A 309 -2.51 -2.76 0.87
C HIS A 309 -1.19 -2.35 0.20
N GLY A 310 -1.10 -1.08 -0.19
CA GLY A 310 0.13 -0.51 -0.72
C GLY A 310 0.29 0.97 -0.38
N ASP A 311 1.55 1.40 -0.35
CA ASP A 311 1.94 2.82 -0.20
C ASP A 311 2.04 3.52 -1.59
N ALA A 312 2.11 4.85 -1.68
CA ALA A 312 2.28 5.50 -2.99
C ALA A 312 3.69 5.46 -3.58
N ASN A 313 4.61 4.69 -3.00
CA ASN A 313 5.78 4.23 -3.73
C ASN A 313 5.52 2.89 -4.45
N GLY A 314 4.32 2.33 -4.28
CA GLY A 314 3.90 1.04 -4.80
C GLY A 314 4.41 -0.15 -3.99
N SER A 315 4.98 0.05 -2.79
CA SER A 315 5.34 -1.07 -1.92
C SER A 315 4.08 -1.78 -1.44
N LEU A 316 4.14 -3.11 -1.32
CA LEU A 316 3.04 -3.91 -0.81
C LEU A 316 3.29 -4.27 0.66
N TYR A 317 2.32 -3.98 1.51
CA TYR A 317 2.41 -4.36 2.93
C TYR A 317 2.37 -5.87 3.09
N LEU A 318 3.23 -6.39 3.96
CA LEU A 318 3.34 -7.82 4.24
C LEU A 318 3.19 -8.14 5.73
N ASP A 319 2.69 -7.21 6.54
CA ASP A 319 2.51 -7.44 7.97
C ASP A 319 1.59 -8.63 8.24
N ASP A 320 1.89 -9.38 9.30
CA ASP A 320 0.94 -10.34 9.87
C ASP A 320 0.19 -9.68 11.02
N SER A 321 -1.03 -10.15 11.29
CA SER A 321 -1.87 -9.63 12.38
C SER A 321 -1.17 -9.69 13.74
N SER A 322 -0.17 -10.54 13.91
CA SER A 322 0.56 -10.72 15.17
C SER A 322 2.04 -10.33 15.11
N MET A 323 2.55 -9.93 13.95
CA MET A 323 3.98 -9.67 13.75
C MET A 323 4.24 -8.74 12.56
N ALA A 324 5.01 -7.68 12.80
CA ALA A 324 5.51 -6.80 11.76
C ALA A 324 6.52 -7.53 10.85
N LEU A 325 6.38 -7.34 9.54
CA LEU A 325 7.19 -7.96 8.50
C LEU A 325 7.72 -6.89 7.54
N ASN A 326 8.68 -7.27 6.70
CA ASN A 326 9.23 -6.33 5.71
C ASN A 326 8.35 -6.31 4.47
N ASP A 327 7.97 -5.11 4.03
CA ASP A 327 7.19 -4.88 2.81
C ASP A 327 7.92 -5.29 1.54
N LEU A 328 7.14 -5.55 0.48
CA LEU A 328 7.65 -5.88 -0.84
C LEU A 328 7.69 -4.65 -1.74
N SER A 329 8.89 -4.15 -2.03
CA SER A 329 9.09 -3.04 -2.95
C SER A 329 8.95 -3.47 -4.42
N VAL A 330 8.58 -2.52 -5.29
CA VAL A 330 8.55 -2.67 -6.75
C VAL A 330 9.91 -3.14 -7.29
N ALA A 331 11.01 -2.59 -6.76
CA ALA A 331 12.36 -2.90 -7.19
C ALA A 331 12.76 -4.35 -6.88
N ASP A 332 12.42 -4.83 -5.68
CA ASP A 332 12.66 -6.21 -5.28
C ASP A 332 11.85 -7.19 -6.12
N GLY A 333 10.55 -6.91 -6.31
CA GLY A 333 9.67 -7.75 -7.12
C GLY A 333 10.15 -7.83 -8.57
N LYS A 334 10.56 -6.70 -9.16
CA LYS A 334 11.22 -6.65 -10.47
C LYS A 334 12.45 -7.53 -10.53
N GLN A 335 13.37 -7.35 -9.57
CA GLN A 335 14.61 -8.11 -9.51
C GLN A 335 14.33 -9.62 -9.46
N TRP A 336 13.35 -10.05 -8.67
CA TRP A 336 13.04 -11.48 -8.52
C TRP A 336 12.41 -12.07 -9.77
N LEU A 337 11.45 -11.38 -10.39
CA LEU A 337 10.75 -11.85 -11.59
C LEU A 337 11.65 -11.86 -12.83
N ASP A 338 12.56 -10.89 -12.97
CA ASP A 338 13.52 -10.81 -14.08
C ASP A 338 14.64 -11.85 -13.96
N ALA A 339 14.87 -12.41 -12.76
CA ALA A 339 15.88 -13.44 -12.53
C ALA A 339 15.38 -14.87 -12.85
N LEU A 340 14.09 -15.06 -13.10
CA LEU A 340 13.50 -16.37 -13.42
C LEU A 340 13.81 -16.79 -14.86
N LYS A 341 13.83 -18.10 -15.11
CA LYS A 341 14.00 -18.65 -16.46
C LYS A 341 12.70 -18.61 -17.25
N ALA A 342 11.56 -18.76 -16.57
CA ALA A 342 10.22 -18.72 -17.17
C ALA A 342 10.05 -17.49 -18.08
N GLN A 343 9.89 -17.74 -19.39
CA GLN A 343 9.83 -16.68 -20.39
C GLN A 343 8.48 -15.98 -20.37
N HIS A 344 7.41 -16.73 -20.11
CA HIS A 344 6.03 -16.25 -20.13
C HIS A 344 5.52 -16.03 -18.71
N GLN A 345 5.25 -14.77 -18.39
CA GLN A 345 4.85 -14.36 -17.05
C GLN A 345 3.60 -13.48 -17.11
N TRP A 346 2.65 -13.72 -16.22
CA TRP A 346 1.45 -12.89 -16.04
C TRP A 346 1.38 -12.45 -14.59
N ILE A 347 1.57 -11.16 -14.35
CA ILE A 347 1.62 -10.59 -13.01
C ILE A 347 0.37 -9.74 -12.78
N VAL A 348 -0.32 -9.98 -11.69
CA VAL A 348 -1.47 -9.22 -11.24
C VAL A 348 -1.12 -8.64 -9.88
N VAL A 349 -1.21 -7.32 -9.74
CA VAL A 349 -0.97 -6.60 -8.49
C VAL A 349 -2.24 -5.84 -8.11
N SER A 350 -2.96 -6.36 -7.12
CA SER A 350 -4.18 -5.77 -6.58
C SER A 350 -3.88 -5.07 -5.26
N ALA A 351 -3.53 -3.78 -5.35
CA ALA A 351 -3.23 -2.90 -4.22
C ALA A 351 -3.37 -1.43 -4.61
N CYS A 352 -3.48 -0.55 -3.61
CA CYS A 352 -3.36 0.89 -3.80
C CYS A 352 -2.03 1.23 -4.48
N TYR A 353 -2.04 2.22 -5.38
CA TYR A 353 -0.87 2.70 -6.12
C TYR A 353 -0.13 1.62 -6.94
N SER A 354 -0.78 0.49 -7.20
CA SER A 354 -0.17 -0.65 -7.90
C SER A 354 0.31 -0.31 -9.32
N GLY A 355 -0.13 0.79 -9.93
CA GLY A 355 0.34 1.27 -11.23
C GLY A 355 1.86 1.46 -11.31
N HIS A 356 2.56 1.68 -10.18
CA HIS A 356 4.03 1.69 -10.14
C HIS A 356 4.67 0.38 -10.65
N TRP A 357 3.97 -0.74 -10.53
CA TRP A 357 4.44 -2.05 -10.99
C TRP A 357 4.34 -2.23 -12.51
N LYS A 358 3.39 -1.56 -13.16
CA LYS A 358 3.09 -1.76 -14.60
C LYS A 358 4.33 -1.50 -15.47
N ASP A 359 4.85 -0.28 -15.42
CA ASP A 359 5.97 0.10 -16.30
C ASP A 359 7.30 -0.50 -15.82
N ALA A 360 7.46 -0.69 -14.51
CA ALA A 360 8.65 -1.34 -13.94
C ALA A 360 8.80 -2.80 -14.40
N LEU A 361 7.68 -3.53 -14.53
CA LEU A 361 7.65 -4.93 -14.93
C LEU A 361 7.42 -5.14 -16.43
N ALA A 362 7.08 -4.13 -17.22
CA ALA A 362 6.76 -4.31 -18.63
C ALA A 362 7.92 -4.93 -19.44
N THR A 363 7.66 -6.05 -20.11
CA THR A 363 8.59 -6.68 -21.08
C THR A 363 7.80 -7.23 -22.28
N PRO A 364 8.47 -7.57 -23.41
CA PRO A 364 7.79 -8.20 -24.53
C PRO A 364 7.10 -9.54 -24.20
N SER A 365 7.57 -10.24 -23.16
CA SER A 365 7.11 -11.58 -22.79
C SER A 365 6.28 -11.62 -21.50
N ARG A 366 5.89 -10.47 -20.95
CA ARG A 366 5.13 -10.36 -19.70
C ARG A 366 3.80 -9.63 -19.88
N VAL A 367 2.77 -10.09 -19.18
CA VAL A 367 1.54 -9.34 -18.91
C VAL A 367 1.61 -8.81 -17.47
N VAL A 368 1.21 -7.56 -17.28
CA VAL A 368 1.12 -6.93 -15.96
C VAL A 368 -0.23 -6.24 -15.86
N PHE A 369 -1.05 -6.60 -14.87
CA PHE A 369 -2.29 -5.91 -14.53
C PHE A 369 -2.17 -5.29 -13.14
N THR A 370 -2.68 -4.08 -12.99
CA THR A 370 -2.69 -3.35 -11.72
C THR A 370 -4.10 -2.88 -11.41
N SER A 371 -4.52 -2.99 -10.15
CA SER A 371 -5.87 -2.58 -9.71
C SER A 371 -6.08 -1.08 -9.66
N ALA A 372 -4.99 -0.30 -9.65
CA ALA A 372 -5.04 1.15 -9.63
C ALA A 372 -3.92 1.77 -10.48
N ALA A 373 -4.09 3.04 -10.82
CA ALA A 373 -2.99 3.88 -11.31
C ALA A 373 -1.98 4.18 -10.19
N SER A 374 -0.79 4.66 -10.57
CA SER A 374 0.30 4.93 -9.63
C SER A 374 -0.02 6.03 -8.62
N ASP A 375 -0.99 6.88 -8.90
CA ASP A 375 -1.44 8.02 -8.10
C ASP A 375 -2.85 7.83 -7.52
N ARG A 376 -3.35 6.59 -7.48
CA ARG A 376 -4.71 6.26 -7.07
C ARG A 376 -4.76 5.11 -6.06
N THR A 377 -5.73 5.16 -5.16
CA THR A 377 -6.11 4.01 -4.32
C THR A 377 -6.99 3.01 -5.07
N SER A 378 -7.10 1.80 -4.53
CA SER A 378 -8.04 0.77 -4.99
C SER A 378 -9.03 0.41 -3.87
N PHE A 379 -10.23 -0.05 -4.24
CA PHE A 379 -11.35 -0.21 -3.31
C PHE A 379 -11.73 -1.67 -2.99
N GLY A 380 -12.52 -1.85 -1.94
CA GLY A 380 -13.02 -3.16 -1.49
C GLY A 380 -12.07 -3.91 -0.56
N CYS A 381 -11.18 -3.20 0.14
CA CYS A 381 -10.16 -3.78 1.01
C CYS A 381 -10.56 -3.81 2.51
N SER A 382 -11.85 -3.61 2.83
CA SER A 382 -12.34 -3.61 4.22
C SER A 382 -12.55 -5.03 4.77
N ASN A 383 -12.60 -5.17 6.10
CA ASN A 383 -12.84 -6.47 6.75
C ASN A 383 -14.22 -7.06 6.44
N ASP A 384 -15.20 -6.22 6.12
CA ASP A 384 -16.56 -6.64 5.77
C ASP A 384 -16.71 -6.96 4.27
N SER A 385 -15.71 -6.59 3.45
CA SER A 385 -15.67 -6.93 2.03
C SER A 385 -15.32 -8.40 1.82
N GLU A 386 -16.04 -9.12 0.95
CA GLU A 386 -15.66 -10.50 0.62
C GLU A 386 -14.32 -10.58 -0.13
N ARG A 387 -14.01 -9.57 -0.95
CA ARG A 387 -12.81 -9.47 -1.79
C ARG A 387 -12.63 -8.04 -2.34
N THR A 388 -11.45 -7.72 -2.85
CA THR A 388 -11.21 -6.42 -3.52
C THR A 388 -12.05 -6.30 -4.80
N TRP A 389 -12.43 -5.06 -5.15
CA TRP A 389 -13.29 -4.82 -6.31
C TRP A 389 -12.59 -5.22 -7.61
N PHE A 390 -11.30 -4.95 -7.73
CA PHE A 390 -10.54 -5.35 -8.92
C PHE A 390 -10.51 -6.87 -9.09
N SER A 391 -10.24 -7.63 -8.03
CA SER A 391 -10.25 -9.10 -8.12
C SER A 391 -11.66 -9.66 -8.36
N ALA A 392 -12.69 -9.06 -7.77
CA ALA A 392 -14.08 -9.41 -8.07
C ALA A 392 -14.40 -9.25 -9.57
N ALA A 393 -13.93 -8.16 -10.17
CA ALA A 393 -14.10 -7.89 -11.60
C ALA A 393 -13.26 -8.82 -12.48
N LEU A 394 -11.96 -8.94 -12.17
CA LEU A 394 -11.00 -9.70 -12.97
C LEU A 394 -11.31 -11.20 -12.94
N TYR A 395 -11.42 -11.80 -11.76
CA TYR A 395 -11.67 -13.23 -11.63
C TYR A 395 -13.16 -13.58 -11.58
N GLY A 396 -14.05 -12.59 -11.73
CA GLY A 396 -15.50 -12.79 -11.86
C GLY A 396 -15.89 -13.32 -13.24
N ALA A 397 -16.93 -12.74 -13.83
CA ALA A 397 -17.39 -13.11 -15.17
C ALA A 397 -16.35 -12.84 -16.27
N ALA A 398 -15.46 -11.85 -16.07
CA ALA A 398 -14.45 -11.49 -17.06
C ALA A 398 -13.44 -12.63 -17.33
N LEU A 399 -13.17 -13.50 -16.34
CA LEU A 399 -12.27 -14.64 -16.49
C LEU A 399 -12.83 -15.71 -17.43
N ASP A 400 -14.14 -16.00 -17.35
CA ASP A 400 -14.73 -17.13 -18.08
C ASP A 400 -14.69 -16.93 -19.60
N ASP A 401 -14.88 -15.68 -20.05
CA ASP A 401 -14.86 -15.33 -21.46
C ASP A 401 -13.51 -14.75 -21.93
N GLY A 402 -12.77 -14.10 -21.02
CA GLY A 402 -11.62 -13.27 -21.37
C GLY A 402 -10.26 -13.95 -21.28
N VAL A 403 -10.08 -15.03 -20.50
CA VAL A 403 -8.74 -15.57 -20.17
C VAL A 403 -7.87 -15.93 -21.38
N HIS A 404 -8.48 -16.15 -22.55
CA HIS A 404 -7.78 -16.45 -23.80
C HIS A 404 -7.21 -15.23 -24.53
N ASP A 405 -7.68 -14.01 -24.23
CA ASP A 405 -7.10 -12.75 -24.71
C ASP A 405 -6.91 -11.79 -23.51
N PRO A 406 -5.66 -11.55 -23.06
CA PRO A 406 -5.40 -10.66 -21.93
C PRO A 406 -5.95 -9.24 -22.12
N ALA A 407 -6.05 -8.74 -23.36
CA ALA A 407 -6.56 -7.40 -23.60
C ALA A 407 -8.07 -7.34 -23.34
N ASP A 408 -8.84 -8.28 -23.90
CA ASP A 408 -10.29 -8.34 -23.70
C ASP A 408 -10.64 -8.64 -22.24
N TRP A 409 -9.89 -9.53 -21.59
CA TRP A 409 -10.05 -9.82 -20.17
C TRP A 409 -9.90 -8.56 -19.30
N PHE A 410 -8.83 -7.80 -19.53
CA PHE A 410 -8.57 -6.58 -18.78
C PHE A 410 -9.63 -5.51 -19.05
N VAL A 411 -10.05 -5.33 -20.30
CA VAL A 411 -11.09 -4.34 -20.68
C VAL A 411 -12.39 -4.64 -19.95
N ALA A 412 -12.83 -5.90 -19.91
CA ALA A 412 -14.04 -6.32 -19.20
C ALA A 412 -13.92 -6.09 -17.68
N ALA A 413 -12.77 -6.43 -17.09
CA ALA A 413 -12.52 -6.19 -15.67
C ALA A 413 -12.54 -4.69 -15.34
N ASN A 414 -11.87 -3.86 -16.14
CA ASN A 414 -11.80 -2.42 -15.94
C ASN A 414 -13.20 -1.77 -16.04
N GLN A 415 -14.01 -2.18 -17.03
CA GLN A 415 -15.40 -1.72 -17.14
C GLN A 415 -16.20 -2.04 -15.88
N ARG A 416 -16.07 -3.26 -15.35
CA ARG A 416 -16.80 -3.67 -14.14
C ARG A 416 -16.32 -2.91 -12.90
N VAL A 417 -15.03 -2.60 -12.78
CA VAL A 417 -14.52 -1.75 -11.68
C VAL A 417 -15.15 -0.36 -11.73
N THR A 418 -15.13 0.29 -12.90
CA THR A 418 -15.76 1.62 -13.07
C THR A 418 -17.25 1.60 -12.75
N GLU A 419 -17.97 0.53 -13.08
CA GLU A 419 -19.37 0.36 -12.69
C GLU A 419 -19.54 0.26 -11.17
N MET A 420 -18.74 -0.55 -10.49
CA MET A 420 -18.81 -0.69 -9.03
C MET A 420 -18.48 0.63 -8.32
N GLU A 421 -17.50 1.38 -8.79
CA GLU A 421 -17.16 2.70 -8.25
C GLU A 421 -18.33 3.69 -8.39
N LYS A 422 -19.02 3.68 -9.54
CA LYS A 422 -20.23 4.50 -9.76
C LYS A 422 -21.40 4.05 -8.90
N GLU A 423 -21.62 2.74 -8.76
CA GLU A 423 -22.67 2.16 -7.91
C GLU A 423 -22.49 2.56 -6.43
N GLN A 424 -21.25 2.73 -5.98
CA GLN A 424 -20.90 3.16 -4.62
C GLN A 424 -20.80 4.68 -4.45
N GLY A 425 -21.07 5.45 -5.51
CA GLY A 425 -21.05 6.91 -5.46
C GLY A 425 -19.66 7.52 -5.31
N ILE A 426 -18.61 6.81 -5.73
CA ILE A 426 -17.24 7.34 -5.75
C ILE A 426 -17.12 8.36 -6.87
N ASP A 427 -16.62 9.54 -6.55
CA ASP A 427 -16.37 10.62 -7.51
C ASP A 427 -15.42 10.13 -8.61
N GLU A 428 -15.68 10.53 -9.87
CA GLU A 428 -14.88 10.09 -11.02
C GLU A 428 -13.39 10.48 -10.90
N GLU A 429 -13.10 11.58 -10.22
CA GLU A 429 -11.74 12.00 -9.93
C GLU A 429 -11.03 11.10 -8.92
N SER A 430 -11.75 10.24 -8.18
CA SER A 430 -11.23 9.29 -7.20
C SER A 430 -11.27 7.84 -7.69
N HIS A 431 -11.65 7.59 -8.95
CA HIS A 431 -11.66 6.23 -9.49
C HIS A 431 -10.24 5.64 -9.49
N SER A 432 -10.15 4.34 -9.24
CA SER A 432 -8.88 3.62 -9.10
C SER A 432 -8.07 3.59 -10.40
N LEU A 433 -8.75 3.63 -11.55
CA LEU A 433 -8.15 3.58 -12.89
C LEU A 433 -7.17 2.40 -13.08
N PRO A 434 -7.65 1.15 -13.01
CA PRO A 434 -6.83 -0.03 -13.28
C PRO A 434 -5.98 0.12 -14.56
N GLN A 435 -4.75 -0.41 -14.56
CA GLN A 435 -3.86 -0.32 -15.71
C GLN A 435 -3.30 -1.67 -16.15
N HIS A 436 -2.78 -1.73 -17.38
CA HIS A 436 -2.13 -2.93 -17.91
C HIS A 436 -0.92 -2.64 -18.78
N ALA A 437 0.00 -3.60 -18.82
CA ALA A 437 1.04 -3.74 -19.84
C ALA A 437 0.97 -5.14 -20.43
N ILE A 438 0.80 -5.26 -21.75
CA ILE A 438 0.69 -6.56 -22.43
C ILE A 438 1.82 -6.68 -23.45
N GLY A 439 2.76 -7.60 -23.18
CA GLY A 439 3.88 -7.88 -24.05
C GLY A 439 3.48 -8.53 -25.37
N ARG A 440 4.05 -8.05 -26.48
CA ARG A 440 3.72 -8.54 -27.84
C ARG A 440 4.08 -10.02 -28.03
N GLU A 441 5.23 -10.46 -27.53
CA GLU A 441 5.68 -11.85 -27.64
C GLU A 441 4.81 -12.75 -26.77
N PHE A 442 4.43 -12.28 -25.57
CA PHE A 442 3.45 -12.98 -24.75
C PHE A 442 2.13 -13.17 -25.49
N SER A 443 1.55 -12.10 -26.06
CA SER A 443 0.29 -12.21 -26.80
C SER A 443 0.39 -13.21 -27.96
N GLN A 444 1.47 -13.16 -28.75
CA GLN A 444 1.66 -14.10 -29.85
C GLN A 444 1.76 -15.55 -29.37
N TRP A 445 2.52 -15.80 -28.30
CA TRP A 445 2.64 -17.12 -27.70
C TRP A 445 1.30 -17.60 -27.10
N TRP A 446 0.60 -16.75 -26.36
CA TRP A 446 -0.67 -17.11 -25.71
C TRP A 446 -1.74 -17.47 -26.73
N HIS A 447 -1.86 -16.70 -27.82
CA HIS A 447 -2.78 -16.97 -28.91
C HIS A 447 -2.36 -18.14 -29.80
N SER A 448 -1.10 -18.58 -29.74
CA SER A 448 -0.67 -19.72 -30.54
C SER A 448 -1.46 -20.99 -30.13
N PRO A 449 -1.77 -21.88 -31.09
CA PRO A 449 -2.38 -23.17 -30.76
C PRO A 449 -1.42 -23.91 -29.84
N ALA A 450 -1.76 -24.01 -28.56
CA ALA A 450 -1.01 -24.87 -27.67
C ALA A 450 -1.19 -26.31 -28.17
N THR A 451 -0.13 -27.11 -28.13
CA THR A 451 -0.31 -28.56 -28.09
C THR A 451 -1.15 -28.84 -26.84
N ALA A 452 -2.43 -29.17 -27.05
CA ALA A 452 -3.48 -29.38 -26.04
C ALA A 452 -3.62 -28.28 -24.96
N ARG A 453 -4.52 -27.30 -25.18
CA ARG A 453 -5.16 -26.57 -24.06
C ARG A 453 -6.15 -27.54 -23.42
N ARG A 454 -6.05 -27.83 -22.13
CA ARG A 454 -7.11 -28.51 -21.38
C ARG A 454 -7.55 -27.63 -20.24
#